data_AF-A0A135VY63-F1
#
_entry.id   AF-A0A135VY63-F1
#
_cell.length_a   1.000
_cell.length_b   1.000
_cell.length_c   1.000
_cell.angle_alpha   90.00
_cell.angle_beta   90.00
_cell.angle_gamma   90.00
#
_symmetry.space_group_name_H-M   'P 1'
#
loop_
_entity.id
_entity.type
_entity.pdbx_description
1 polymer ?
#
loop_
_entity_poly.entity_id
_entity_poly.type
_entity_poly.pdbx_seq_one_letter_code
_entity_poly.pdbx_strand_id
1 'polypeptide(L)'
;MISQERLKGIIDRLKTQEGVRGVVVTTMEGLPLSSDLDQETTENVAAIITSLVGKALDTVRLLREGSLSFLTLDTTQGQINIAPEEKEGLILVVLK
;
A
#
# COMPACT_ATOMS: atom_id res chain seq x y z
N MET A 1 -16.72 4.09 5.88
CA MET A 1 -15.63 4.33 6.83
C MET A 1 -15.25 3.00 7.47
N ILE A 2 -14.06 2.50 7.16
CA ILE A 2 -13.49 1.34 7.85
C ILE A 2 -13.26 1.70 9.33
N SER A 3 -13.63 0.81 10.24
CA SER A 3 -13.32 1.00 11.66
C SER A 3 -11.83 0.80 11.91
N GLN A 4 -11.23 1.62 12.79
CA GLN A 4 -9.81 1.50 13.15
C GLN A 4 -9.44 0.10 13.66
N GLU A 5 -10.38 -0.61 14.29
CA GLU A 5 -10.20 -2.00 14.74
C GLU A 5 -9.98 -2.98 13.59
N ARG A 6 -10.69 -2.84 12.46
CA ARG A 6 -10.48 -3.68 11.28
C ARG A 6 -9.11 -3.44 10.67
N LEU A 7 -8.69 -2.18 10.59
CA LEU A 7 -7.38 -1.80 10.05
C LEU A 7 -6.25 -2.44 10.86
N LYS A 8 -6.33 -2.34 12.19
CA LYS A 8 -5.37 -2.96 13.10
C LYS A 8 -5.32 -4.48 12.93
N GLY A 9 -6.48 -5.13 12.83
CA GLY A 9 -6.55 -6.58 12.61
C GLY A 9 -5.96 -7.05 11.28
N ILE A 10 -6.05 -6.24 10.21
CA ILE A 10 -5.41 -6.53 8.92
C ILE A 10 -3.88 -6.43 9.05
N ILE A 11 -3.40 -5.38 9.71
CA ILE A 11 -1.96 -5.16 9.90
C ILE A 11 -1.33 -6.27 10.74
N ASP A 12 -1.97 -6.65 11.85
CA ASP A 12 -1.48 -7.72 12.71
C ASP A 12 -1.39 -9.05 11.96
N ARG A 13 -2.33 -9.34 11.05
CA ARG A 13 -2.29 -10.54 10.18
C ARG A 13 -1.22 -10.49 9.11
N LEU A 14 -0.88 -9.31 8.60
CA LEU A 14 0.17 -9.16 7.60
C LEU A 14 1.55 -9.28 8.23
N LYS A 15 1.73 -8.71 9.42
CA LYS A 15 2.98 -8.79 10.18
C LYS A 15 3.35 -10.21 10.60
N THR A 16 2.38 -11.10 10.78
CA THR A 16 2.65 -12.50 11.13
C THR A 16 3.05 -13.36 9.93
N GLN A 17 3.00 -12.82 8.70
CA GLN A 17 3.52 -13.53 7.54
C GLN A 17 5.05 -13.56 7.55
N GLU A 18 5.62 -14.72 7.22
CA GLU A 18 7.05 -14.90 7.12
C GLU A 18 7.65 -13.95 6.07
N GLY A 19 8.77 -13.31 6.42
CA GLY A 19 9.48 -12.37 5.56
C GLY A 19 8.91 -10.95 5.53
N VAL A 20 7.81 -10.65 6.22
CA VAL A 20 7.31 -9.25 6.28
C VAL A 20 8.20 -8.41 7.21
N ARG A 21 8.80 -7.37 6.64
CA ARG A 21 9.68 -6.42 7.33
C ARG A 21 8.98 -5.11 7.71
N GLY A 22 7.86 -4.82 7.06
CA GLY A 22 7.09 -3.60 7.30
C GLY A 22 5.74 -3.59 6.58
N VAL A 23 4.78 -2.85 7.12
CA VAL A 23 3.44 -2.66 6.60
C VAL A 23 3.03 -1.19 6.75
N VAL A 24 2.66 -0.56 5.65
CA VAL A 24 2.08 0.79 5.63
C VAL A 24 0.69 0.73 5.02
N VAL A 25 -0.27 1.39 5.65
CA VAL A 25 -1.61 1.60 5.10
C VAL A 25 -1.86 3.09 4.95
N THR A 26 -2.20 3.50 3.73
CA THR A 26 -2.52 4.88 3.38
C THR A 26 -3.84 4.95 2.65
N THR A 27 -4.47 6.13 2.63
CA THR A 27 -5.62 6.39 1.79
C THR A 27 -5.20 6.67 0.34
N MET A 28 -6.16 6.63 -0.59
CA MET A 28 -5.94 7.03 -1.99
C MET A 28 -5.62 8.53 -2.16
N GLU A 29 -5.77 9.34 -1.11
CA GLU A 29 -5.34 10.75 -1.06
C GLU A 29 -3.91 10.93 -0.51
N GLY A 30 -3.24 9.84 -0.12
CA GLY A 30 -1.87 9.88 0.41
C GLY A 30 -1.77 10.25 1.88
N LEU A 31 -2.85 10.10 2.64
CA LEU A 31 -2.84 10.27 4.09
C LEU A 31 -2.47 8.94 4.77
N PRO A 32 -1.46 8.90 5.65
CA PRO A 32 -1.13 7.68 6.37
C PRO A 32 -2.21 7.36 7.40
N LEU A 33 -2.68 6.11 7.41
CA LEU A 33 -3.66 5.63 8.40
C LEU A 33 -3.00 4.83 9.51
N SER A 34 -2.05 3.96 9.16
CA SER A 34 -1.33 3.13 10.12
C SER A 34 -0.06 2.55 9.48
N SER A 35 0.99 2.41 10.28
CA SER A 35 2.30 1.95 9.83
C SER A 35 3.08 1.35 11.00
N ASP A 36 4.04 0.49 10.71
CA ASP A 36 5.06 0.03 11.64
C ASP A 36 6.43 0.69 11.45
N LEU A 37 6.53 1.64 10.53
CA LEU A 37 7.68 2.49 10.32
C LEU A 37 7.57 3.77 11.18
N ASP A 38 8.67 4.54 11.25
CA ASP A 38 8.63 5.86 11.88
C ASP A 38 7.70 6.82 11.12
N GLN A 39 7.26 7.87 11.81
CA GLN A 39 6.23 8.78 11.29
C GLN A 39 6.67 9.52 10.01
N GLU A 40 7.92 10.00 9.97
CA GLU A 40 8.44 10.76 8.84
C GLU A 40 8.54 9.88 7.58
N THR A 41 9.10 8.68 7.72
CA THR A 41 9.13 7.69 6.63
C THR A 41 7.73 7.34 6.16
N THR A 42 6.79 7.16 7.09
CA THR A 42 5.41 6.80 6.79
C THR A 42 4.70 7.88 5.95
N GLU A 43 4.82 9.15 6.33
CA GLU A 43 4.24 10.28 5.61
C GLU A 43 4.83 10.41 4.19
N ASN A 44 6.15 10.29 4.06
CA ASN A 44 6.83 10.36 2.78
C ASN A 44 6.47 9.19 1.85
N VAL A 45 6.43 7.96 2.39
CA VAL A 45 6.05 6.76 1.63
C VAL A 45 4.61 6.86 1.16
N ALA A 46 3.68 7.33 2.01
CA ALA A 46 2.27 7.51 1.65
C ALA A 46 2.10 8.43 0.43
N ALA A 47 2.79 9.58 0.41
CA ALA A 47 2.74 10.52 -0.70
C ALA A 47 3.31 9.93 -2.00
N ILE A 48 4.48 9.29 -1.93
CA ILE A 48 5.16 8.72 -3.11
C ILE A 48 4.36 7.56 -3.69
N ILE A 49 3.91 6.63 -2.85
CA ILE A 49 3.17 5.44 -3.28
C ILE A 49 1.84 5.83 -3.92
N THR A 50 1.13 6.81 -3.35
CA THR A 50 -0.14 7.28 -3.92
C THR A 50 0.05 7.84 -5.33
N SER A 51 1.10 8.63 -5.55
CA SER A 51 1.47 9.14 -6.89
C SER A 51 1.83 8.00 -7.86
N LEU A 52 2.59 7.01 -7.40
CA LEU A 52 2.97 5.84 -8.20
C LEU A 52 1.75 5.00 -8.61
N VAL A 53 0.87 4.70 -7.65
CA VAL A 53 -0.37 3.95 -7.85
C VAL A 53 -1.29 4.69 -8.82
N GLY A 54 -1.43 6.01 -8.67
CA GLY A 54 -2.21 6.83 -9.61
C GLY A 54 -1.70 6.71 -11.05
N LYS A 55 -0.38 6.80 -11.26
CA LYS A 55 0.23 6.63 -12.59
C LYS A 55 0.05 5.21 -13.12
N ALA A 56 0.14 4.20 -12.27
CA ALA A 56 -0.07 2.80 -12.66
C ALA A 56 -1.52 2.56 -13.10
N LEU A 57 -2.50 3.08 -12.35
CA LEU A 57 -3.92 3.04 -12.70
C LEU A 57 -4.20 3.72 -14.04
N ASP A 58 -3.66 4.94 -14.23
CA ASP A 58 -3.79 5.68 -15.50
C ASP A 58 -3.22 4.89 -16.68
N THR A 59 -2.07 4.24 -16.48
CA THR A 59 -1.42 3.42 -17.50
C THR A 59 -2.27 2.20 -17.86
N VAL A 60 -2.75 1.45 -16.86
CA VAL A 60 -3.62 0.28 -17.05
C VAL A 60 -4.90 0.67 -17.79
N ARG A 61 -5.50 1.81 -17.42
CA ARG A 61 -6.69 2.36 -18.07
C ARG A 61 -6.42 2.77 -19.52
N LEU A 62 -5.29 3.43 -19.78
CA LEU A 62 -4.90 3.86 -21.13
C LEU A 62 -4.65 2.67 -22.05
N LEU A 63 -4.01 1.62 -21.55
CA LEU A 63 -3.73 0.38 -22.28
C LEU A 63 -4.97 -0.53 -22.41
N ARG A 64 -6.07 -0.23 -21.69
CA ARG A 64 -7.30 -1.04 -21.63
C ARG A 64 -7.08 -2.46 -21.07
N GLU A 65 -6.16 -2.60 -20.13
CA GLU A 65 -5.78 -3.88 -19.48
C GLU A 65 -6.67 -4.23 -18.27
N GLY A 66 -7.88 -3.65 -18.18
CA GLY A 66 -8.80 -3.90 -17.07
C GLY A 66 -8.48 -3.08 -15.82
N SER A 67 -8.31 -3.74 -14.67
CA SER A 67 -8.14 -3.11 -13.35
C SER A 67 -6.83 -3.52 -12.67
N LEU A 68 -6.12 -2.55 -12.12
CA LEU A 68 -4.90 -2.81 -11.35
C LEU A 68 -5.27 -3.48 -10.01
N SER A 69 -4.86 -4.73 -9.84
CA SER A 69 -5.08 -5.46 -8.58
C SER A 69 -3.87 -5.39 -7.64
N PHE A 70 -2.66 -5.37 -8.20
CA PHE A 70 -1.43 -5.45 -7.43
C PHE A 70 -0.23 -4.91 -8.23
N LEU A 71 0.75 -4.36 -7.52
CA LEU A 71 2.03 -3.88 -8.04
C LEU A 71 3.16 -4.38 -7.14
N THR A 72 4.23 -4.92 -7.73
CA THR A 72 5.44 -5.33 -7.01
C THR A 72 6.64 -4.57 -7.52
N LEU A 73 7.44 -4.04 -6.61
CA LEU A 73 8.77 -3.50 -6.91
C LEU A 73 9.82 -4.46 -6.38
N ASP A 74 10.55 -5.10 -7.29
CA ASP A 74 11.70 -5.93 -6.94
C ASP A 74 12.92 -5.05 -6.66
N THR A 75 13.55 -5.28 -5.51
CA THR A 75 14.71 -4.53 -5.04
C THR A 75 15.83 -5.49 -4.67
N THR A 76 17.05 -4.98 -4.48
CA THR A 76 18.19 -5.77 -4.01
C THR A 76 18.00 -6.30 -2.58
N GLN A 77 17.08 -5.72 -1.81
CA GLN A 77 16.82 -6.06 -0.41
C GLN A 77 15.54 -6.89 -0.22
N GLY A 78 14.83 -7.23 -1.31
CA GLY A 78 13.54 -7.91 -1.26
C GLY A 78 12.51 -7.23 -2.17
N GLN A 79 11.24 -7.28 -1.78
CA GLN A 79 10.11 -6.82 -2.58
C GLN A 79 9.26 -5.78 -1.84
N ILE A 80 8.79 -4.78 -2.57
CA ILE A 80 7.75 -3.86 -2.10
C ILE A 80 6.47 -4.22 -2.81
N ASN A 81 5.51 -4.73 -2.05
CA ASN A 81 4.23 -5.19 -2.55
C ASN A 81 3.15 -4.15 -2.25
N ILE A 82 2.45 -3.70 -3.29
CA ILE A 82 1.50 -2.59 -3.24
C ILE A 82 0.16 -3.09 -3.77
N ALA A 83 -0.87 -3.02 -2.94
CA ALA A 83 -2.23 -3.42 -3.28
C ALA A 83 -3.19 -2.23 -3.12
N PRO A 84 -3.63 -1.60 -4.22
CA PRO A 84 -4.70 -0.61 -4.17
C PRO A 84 -6.07 -1.28 -4.00
N GLU A 85 -6.92 -0.73 -3.14
CA GLU A 85 -8.33 -1.11 -2.97
C GLU A 85 -9.21 0.13 -3.17
N GLU A 86 -9.61 0.35 -4.42
CA GLU A 86 -10.39 1.53 -4.82
C GLU A 86 -11.74 1.63 -4.10
N LYS A 87 -12.36 0.50 -3.73
CA LYS A 87 -13.68 0.52 -3.07
C LYS A 87 -13.63 1.02 -1.64
N GLU A 88 -12.54 0.71 -0.94
CA GLU A 88 -12.31 1.13 0.44
C GLU A 88 -11.51 2.44 0.50
N GLY A 89 -10.97 2.90 -0.64
CA GLY A 89 -10.14 4.11 -0.73
C GLY A 89 -8.78 3.94 -0.07
N LEU A 90 -8.22 2.74 -0.08
CA LEU A 90 -6.98 2.38 0.62
C LEU A 90 -5.89 1.90 -0.33
N ILE A 91 -4.64 2.06 0.10
CA ILE A 91 -3.46 1.43 -0.49
C ILE A 91 -2.71 0.73 0.64
N LEU A 92 -2.49 -0.57 0.45
CA LEU A 92 -1.69 -1.39 1.33
C LEU A 92 -0.28 -1.54 0.74
N VAL A 93 0.74 -1.29 1.55
CA VAL A 93 2.15 -1.49 1.19
C VAL A 93 2.76 -2.47 2.17
N VAL A 94 3.41 -3.50 1.65
CA VAL A 94 4.09 -4.54 2.44
C VAL A 94 5.52 -4.67 1.95
N LEU A 95 6.48 -4.48 2.87
CA LEU A 95 7.90 -4.74 2.65
C LEU A 95 8.16 -6.21 2.96
N LYS A 96 8.59 -6.97 1.95
CA LYS A 96 9.09 -8.34 2.09
C LYS A 96 10.59 -8.36 1.81
#